data_AF-E2AHH2-F1
#
_entry.id   AF-E2AHH2-F1
#
_cell.length_a   1.000
_cell.length_b   1.000
_cell.length_c   1.000
_cell.angle_alpha   90.00
_cell.angle_beta   90.00
_cell.angle_gamma   90.00
#
_symmetry.space_group_name_H-M   'P 1'
#
loop_
_entity.id
_entity.type
_entity.pdbx_description
1 polymer ?
#
loop_
_entity_poly.entity_id
_entity_poly.type
_entity_poly.pdbx_seq_one_letter_code
_entity_poly.pdbx_strand_id
1 'polypeptide(L)' 'MIACDGEDCRIEWFHFECVGIMVPPKGKWYCPDCRKKHGIVQNNDEYCD' A
#
# COMPACT_ATOMS: atom_id res chain seq x y z
N MET A 1 -2.14 7.78 -8.08
CA MET A 1 -1.05 7.76 -7.09
C MET A 1 -1.66 7.42 -5.74
N ILE A 2 -0.91 6.75 -4.87
CA ILE A 2 -1.35 6.36 -3.53
C ILE A 2 -0.33 6.81 -2.50
N ALA A 3 -0.82 7.24 -1.33
CA ALA A 3 0.02 7.57 -0.19
C ALA A 3 0.25 6.33 0.68
N CYS A 4 1.48 6.14 1.16
CA CYS A 4 1.86 5.11 2.11
C CYS A 4 1.63 5.63 3.54
N ASP A 5 0.77 4.95 4.31
CA ASP A 5 0.47 5.23 5.73
C ASP A 5 1.60 4.85 6.71
N GLY A 6 2.81 4.60 6.20
CA GLY A 6 3.97 4.26 7.01
C GLY A 6 4.60 5.54 7.58
N GLU A 7 4.68 5.65 8.91
CA GLU A 7 5.14 6.86 9.62
C GLU A 7 6.58 7.28 9.26
N ASP A 8 7.41 6.34 8.79
CA ASP A 8 8.79 6.57 8.33
C ASP A 8 8.99 6.18 6.84
N CYS A 9 7.98 6.44 6.00
CA CYS A 9 8.11 6.22 4.57
C CYS A 9 8.89 7.37 3.92
N ARG A 10 9.96 7.05 3.18
CA ARG A 10 10.80 8.08 2.51
C ARG A 10 10.18 8.67 1.23
N ILE A 11 9.34 7.90 0.56
CA ILE A 11 8.78 8.26 -0.75
C ILE A 11 7.37 8.82 -0.59
N GLU A 12 6.60 8.26 0.36
CA GLU A 12 5.20 8.55 0.67
C GLU A 12 4.22 8.32 -0.48
N TRP A 13 4.54 8.71 -1.72
CA TRP A 13 3.64 8.66 -2.87
C TRP A 13 4.12 7.72 -3.97
N PHE A 14 3.24 6.83 -4.40
CA PHE A 14 3.55 5.82 -5.41
C PHE A 14 2.52 5.86 -6.56
N HIS A 15 2.95 5.63 -7.79
CA HIS A 15 2.01 5.39 -8.89
C HIS A 15 1.32 4.04 -8.70
N PHE A 16 0.03 3.96 -9.02
CA PHE A 16 -0.75 2.73 -8.87
C PHE A 16 -0.12 1.56 -9.66
N GLU A 17 0.28 1.80 -10.90
CA GLU A 17 0.91 0.79 -11.76
C GLU A 17 2.26 0.31 -11.22
N CYS A 18 3.06 1.20 -10.64
CA CYS A 18 4.36 0.85 -10.06
C CYS A 18 4.25 -0.09 -8.85
N VAL A 19 3.10 -0.11 -8.16
CA VAL A 19 2.86 -0.94 -6.97
C VAL A 19 1.78 -2.01 -7.19
N GLY A 20 1.37 -2.23 -8.45
CA GLY A 20 0.41 -3.26 -8.82
C GLY A 20 -1.01 -3.03 -8.30
N ILE A 21 -1.37 -1.76 -8.03
CA ILE A 21 -2.72 -1.40 -7.61
C ILE A 21 -3.55 -1.15 -8.86
N MET A 22 -4.52 -2.02 -9.13
CA MET A 22 -5.51 -1.78 -10.18
C MET A 22 -6.73 -1.01 -9.66
N VAL A 23 -7.07 -1.21 -8.39
CA VAL A 23 -8.20 -0.56 -7.73
C VAL A 23 -7.72 0.10 -6.44
N PRO A 24 -8.10 1.36 -6.16
CA PRO A 24 -7.74 2.02 -4.92
C PRO A 24 -8.21 1.18 -3.70
N PRO A 25 -7.28 0.77 -2.82
CA PRO A 25 -7.63 0.01 -1.63
C PRO A 25 -8.50 0.87 -0.71
N LYS A 26 -9.47 0.23 -0.05
CA LYS A 26 -10.23 0.88 1.00
C LYS A 26 -9.44 0.78 2.30
N GLY A 27 -9.01 1.92 2.84
CA GLY A 27 -8.30 2.00 4.11
C GLY A 27 -6.80 2.21 3.95
N LYS A 28 -6.03 1.77 4.97
CA LYS A 28 -4.60 2.05 5.04
C LYS A 28 -3.82 1.23 4.04
N TRP A 29 -2.94 1.90 3.31
CA TRP A 29 -2.04 1.24 2.39
C TRP A 29 -0.59 1.52 2.75
N TYR A 30 0.22 0.48 2.69
CA TYR A 30 1.65 0.52 2.97
C TYR A 30 2.44 0.05 1.74
N CYS A 31 3.50 0.77 1.41
CA CYS A 31 4.38 0.40 0.31
C CYS A 31 5.14 -0.91 0.61
N PRO A 32 5.72 -1.57 -0.41
CA PRO A 32 6.44 -2.85 -0.24
C PRO A 32 7.54 -2.79 0.82
N ASP A 33 8.23 -1.66 0.94
CA ASP A 33 9.27 -1.44 1.95
C ASP A 33 8.70 -1.34 3.36
N CYS A 34 7.64 -0.53 3.57
CA CYS A 34 6.98 -0.42 4.86
C CYS A 34 6.34 -1.74 5.29
N ARG A 35 5.77 -2.50 4.35
CA ARG A 35 5.24 -3.84 4.63
C ARG A 35 6.32 -4.78 5.15
N LYS A 36 7.51 -4.78 4.54
CA LYS A 36 8.65 -5.59 5.00
C LYS A 36 9.20 -5.12 6.35
N LYS A 37 9.32 -3.80 6.55
CA LYS A 37 9.85 -3.23 7.80
C LYS A 37 8.95 -3.48 9.00
N HIS A 38 7.63 -3.32 8.83
CA HIS A 38 6.66 -3.44 9.92
C HIS A 38 6.01 -4.82 10.00
N GLY A 39 6.39 -5.77 9.13
CA GLY A 39 5.79 -7.10 9.08
C GLY A 39 4.30 -7.09 8.73
N ILE A 40 3.83 -6.08 7.99
CA ILE A 40 2.40 -5.89 7.69
C ILE A 40 2.00 -6.80 6.53
N VAL A 41 1.17 -7.80 6.83
CA VAL A 41 0.45 -8.59 5.84
C VAL A 41 -0.81 -7.80 5.45
N GLN A 42 -0.75 -7.09 4.33
CA GLN A 42 -1.97 -6.56 3.72
C GLN A 42 -2.76 -7.75 3.20
N ASN A 43 -3.87 -8.07 3.88
CA ASN A 43 -4.89 -8.95 3.33
C ASN A 43 -5.63 -8.13 2.27
N ASN A 44 -5.37 -8.45 1.01
CA ASN A 44 -6.05 -7.83 -0.14
C ASN A 44 -7.39 -8.53 -0.45
N ASP A 45 -7.89 -9.35 0.46
CA ASP A 45 -8.99 -10.30 0.22
C ASP A 45 -10.39 -9.70 0.39
N GLU A 46 -10.52 -8.39 0.63
CA GLU A 46 -11.81 -7.71 0.70
C GLU A 46 -12.05 -6.80 -0.51
N TYR A 47 -11.87 -7.36 -1.72
CA TYR A 47 -12.26 -6.68 -2.95
C TYR A 47 -12.59 -7.66 -4.10
N CYS A 48 -13.74 -8.30 -4.01
CA CYS A 48 -14.54 -8.68 -5.16
C CYS A 48 -16.04 -8.61 -4.82
N ASP A 49 -16.61 -7.40 -4.90
CA ASP A 49 -17.98 -7.17 -5.37
C ASP A 49 -18.04 -5.79 -6.05
#